data_AF-A0A0F3PXA5-F1
#
_entry.id   AF-A0A0F3PXA5-F1
#
_cell.length_a   1.000
_cell.length_b   1.000
_cell.length_c   1.000
_cell.angle_alpha   90.00
_cell.angle_beta   90.00
_cell.angle_gamma   90.00
#
_symmetry.space_group_name_H-M   'P 1'
#
loop_
_entity.id
_entity.type
_entity.pdbx_description
1 polymer ?
#
loop_
_entity_poly.entity_id
_entity_poly.type
_entity_poly.pdbx_seq_one_letter_code
_entity_poly.pdbx_strand_id
1 'polypeptide(L)'
;MKNKTKSISDSGSKEDEADTVYLLAKELAYDVVTGQTDNLAAALAKTSGNDIVQFAKAVKISSPDIDGKVCRTKADSTKKFPLYSDETHTKSGTEGRTSLCGDNGGSIITTGGTNASETEQVFRDFIRATLKGDGSKNWPKSSGKGATNNDNAKAVAKDLVQELNHDEKTIVAGLLAKTIEGGEVVEIRAVSSTSVMALELWVCWLL
;
A
#
# COMPACT_ATOMS: atom_id res chain seq x y z
N MET A 1 -28.90 36.49 -45.59
CA MET A 1 -27.85 36.47 -44.54
C MET A 1 -27.80 35.07 -43.96
N LYS A 2 -26.69 34.35 -44.16
CA LYS A 2 -26.47 33.00 -43.64
C LYS A 2 -25.87 33.12 -42.24
N ASN A 3 -26.63 32.80 -41.20
CA ASN A 3 -26.08 32.68 -39.85
C ASN A 3 -25.75 31.22 -39.57
N LYS A 4 -24.44 31.00 -39.45
CA LYS A 4 -23.76 29.74 -39.14
C LYS A 4 -23.70 29.61 -37.62
N THR A 5 -24.49 28.73 -37.03
CA THR A 5 -24.35 28.39 -35.60
C THR A 5 -23.20 27.40 -35.47
N LYS A 6 -22.13 27.91 -34.87
CA LYS A 6 -20.85 27.26 -34.56
C LYS A 6 -21.08 26.12 -33.57
N SER A 7 -20.61 24.94 -33.93
CA SER A 7 -20.43 23.79 -33.03
C SER A 7 -19.51 24.17 -31.86
N ILE A 8 -19.97 23.90 -30.64
CA ILE A 8 -19.15 23.97 -29.44
C ILE A 8 -18.58 22.57 -29.24
N SER A 9 -17.31 22.43 -29.58
CA SER A 9 -16.41 21.39 -29.12
C SER A 9 -15.44 22.08 -28.15
N ASP A 10 -15.45 21.69 -26.87
CA ASP A 10 -14.30 21.90 -25.98
C ASP A 10 -14.43 20.92 -24.79
N SER A 11 -13.74 19.79 -24.76
CA SER A 11 -12.39 19.61 -24.14
C SER A 11 -12.23 20.27 -22.77
N GLY A 12 -12.80 19.66 -21.73
CA GLY A 12 -12.56 20.04 -20.33
C GLY A 12 -12.82 18.86 -19.39
N SER A 13 -11.96 17.84 -19.45
CA SER A 13 -12.13 16.60 -18.65
C SER A 13 -10.82 15.84 -18.49
N LYS A 14 -9.72 16.56 -18.24
CA LYS A 14 -8.37 15.96 -18.09
C LYS A 14 -7.51 16.73 -17.08
N GLU A 15 -7.71 18.04 -16.95
CA GLU A 15 -6.95 18.88 -16.00
C GLU A 15 -7.48 18.75 -14.57
N ASP A 16 -8.75 18.41 -14.41
CA ASP A 16 -9.48 18.18 -13.16
C ASP A 16 -9.19 16.80 -12.51
N GLU A 17 -8.85 15.78 -13.29
CA GLU A 17 -8.40 14.48 -12.75
C GLU A 17 -6.97 14.54 -12.22
N ALA A 18 -6.07 15.28 -12.87
CA ALA A 18 -4.67 15.37 -12.41
C ALA A 18 -4.56 16.13 -11.08
N ASP A 19 -5.30 17.24 -10.92
CA ASP A 19 -5.30 18.03 -9.68
C ASP A 19 -5.89 17.25 -8.50
N THR A 20 -6.94 16.45 -8.73
CA THR A 20 -7.54 15.63 -7.67
C THR A 20 -6.65 14.47 -7.24
N VAL A 21 -5.90 13.85 -8.17
CA VAL A 21 -4.91 12.81 -7.88
C VAL A 21 -3.70 13.37 -7.12
N TYR A 22 -3.22 14.55 -7.50
CA TYR A 22 -2.13 15.24 -6.81
C TYR A 22 -2.46 15.60 -5.36
N LEU A 23 -3.68 16.08 -5.11
CA LEU A 23 -4.15 16.38 -3.75
C LEU A 23 -4.26 15.13 -2.89
N LEU A 24 -4.76 14.02 -3.46
CA LEU A 24 -4.90 12.75 -2.73
C LEU A 24 -3.54 12.20 -2.25
N ALA A 25 -2.53 12.27 -3.11
CA ALA A 25 -1.18 11.82 -2.79
C ALA A 25 -0.52 12.63 -1.66
N LYS A 26 -0.70 13.96 -1.68
CA LYS A 26 -0.23 14.85 -0.62
C LYS A 26 -0.95 14.60 0.71
N GLU A 27 -2.26 14.37 0.68
CA GLU A 27 -3.04 14.01 1.87
C GLU A 27 -2.56 12.69 2.48
N LEU A 28 -2.37 11.65 1.66
CA LEU A 28 -1.84 10.35 2.10
C LEU A 28 -0.46 10.47 2.76
N ALA A 29 0.44 11.25 2.17
CA ALA A 29 1.77 11.51 2.72
C ALA A 29 1.69 12.24 4.07
N TYR A 30 0.83 13.25 4.17
CA TYR A 30 0.62 14.01 5.39
C TYR A 30 0.03 13.15 6.52
N ASP A 31 -0.96 12.30 6.20
CA ASP A 31 -1.61 11.42 7.19
C ASP A 31 -0.65 10.40 7.79
N VAL A 32 0.29 9.87 6.98
CA VAL A 32 1.34 8.95 7.47
C VAL A 32 2.25 9.64 8.48
N VAL A 33 2.71 10.85 8.18
CA VAL A 33 3.64 11.61 9.04
C VAL A 33 2.95 12.10 10.32
N THR A 34 1.71 12.59 10.20
CA THR A 34 0.93 13.10 11.34
C THR A 34 0.25 12.00 12.16
N GLY A 35 0.21 10.77 11.66
CA GLY A 35 -0.36 9.62 12.35
C GLY A 35 -1.89 9.55 12.32
N GLN A 36 -2.53 10.18 11.34
CA GLN A 36 -3.98 10.15 11.15
C GLN A 36 -4.43 8.80 10.55
N THR A 37 -4.43 7.75 11.38
CA THR A 37 -4.64 6.36 10.93
C THR A 37 -5.99 6.16 10.22
N ASP A 38 -7.06 6.81 10.70
CA ASP A 38 -8.40 6.66 10.10
C ASP A 38 -8.52 7.34 8.74
N ASN A 39 -7.93 8.53 8.58
CA ASN A 39 -7.91 9.25 7.31
C ASN A 39 -7.03 8.52 6.28
N LEU A 40 -5.84 8.08 6.71
CA LEU A 40 -4.96 7.23 5.91
C LEU A 40 -5.67 5.95 5.45
N ALA A 41 -6.37 5.26 6.35
CA ALA A 41 -7.12 4.05 6.00
C ALA A 41 -8.23 4.33 4.99
N ALA A 42 -8.94 5.46 5.13
CA ALA A 42 -9.99 5.86 4.21
C ALA A 42 -9.44 6.22 2.82
N ALA A 43 -8.30 6.89 2.75
CA ALA A 43 -7.62 7.25 1.51
C ALA A 43 -7.03 6.00 0.82
N LEU A 44 -6.31 5.15 1.56
CA LEU A 44 -5.78 3.87 1.05
C LEU A 44 -6.90 2.95 0.54
N ALA A 45 -8.07 2.97 1.16
CA ALA A 45 -9.22 2.19 0.70
C ALA A 45 -9.76 2.65 -0.67
N LYS A 46 -9.49 3.90 -1.06
CA LYS A 46 -9.85 4.44 -2.39
C LYS A 46 -8.74 4.21 -3.42
N THR A 47 -7.50 3.98 -2.98
CA THR A 47 -6.37 3.65 -3.85
C THR A 47 -6.58 2.27 -4.50
N SER A 48 -6.28 2.17 -5.79
CA SER A 48 -6.43 0.91 -6.51
C SER A 48 -5.47 -0.16 -6.00
N GLY A 49 -5.85 -1.43 -6.08
CA GLY A 49 -4.96 -2.53 -5.68
C GLY A 49 -3.65 -2.55 -6.49
N ASN A 50 -3.70 -2.16 -7.77
CA ASN A 50 -2.51 -2.05 -8.61
C ASN A 50 -1.52 -1.01 -8.06
N ASP A 51 -2.01 0.16 -7.63
CA ASP A 51 -1.12 1.22 -7.13
C ASP A 51 -0.50 0.80 -5.80
N ILE A 52 -1.23 0.06 -4.96
CA ILE A 52 -0.69 -0.51 -3.71
C ILE A 52 0.40 -1.55 -3.98
N VAL A 53 0.24 -2.36 -5.03
CA VAL A 53 1.30 -3.28 -5.49
C VAL A 53 2.53 -2.49 -5.91
N GLN A 54 2.38 -1.39 -6.67
CA GLN A 54 3.52 -0.57 -7.10
C GLN A 54 4.19 0.13 -5.92
N PHE A 55 3.40 0.67 -5.00
CA PHE A 55 3.88 1.20 -3.72
C PHE A 55 4.72 0.17 -2.97
N ALA A 56 4.22 -1.05 -2.79
CA ALA A 56 4.96 -2.09 -2.10
C ALA A 56 6.25 -2.52 -2.81
N LYS A 57 6.25 -2.57 -4.15
CA LYS A 57 7.48 -2.79 -4.93
C LYS A 57 8.50 -1.68 -4.68
N ALA A 58 8.06 -0.43 -4.64
CA ALA A 58 8.92 0.72 -4.36
C ALA A 58 9.49 0.68 -2.93
N VAL A 59 8.67 0.31 -1.93
CA VAL A 59 9.11 0.09 -0.54
C VAL A 59 10.14 -1.02 -0.47
N LYS A 60 9.88 -2.17 -1.09
CA LYS A 60 10.81 -3.31 -1.08
C LYS A 60 12.18 -2.95 -1.67
N ILE A 61 12.22 -2.15 -2.73
CA ILE A 61 13.46 -1.73 -3.39
C ILE A 61 14.20 -0.66 -2.57
N SER A 62 13.47 0.33 -2.06
CA SER A 62 14.08 1.53 -1.47
C SER A 62 14.32 1.38 0.04
N SER A 63 13.54 0.53 0.71
CA SER A 63 13.51 0.41 2.17
C SER A 63 13.09 -1.02 2.60
N PRO A 64 13.94 -2.03 2.37
CA PRO A 64 13.62 -3.43 2.69
C PRO A 64 13.33 -3.66 4.19
N ASP A 65 13.88 -2.83 5.08
CA ASP A 65 13.58 -2.89 6.51
C ASP A 65 12.11 -2.52 6.81
N ILE A 66 11.55 -1.56 6.05
CA ILE A 66 10.14 -1.16 6.14
C ILE A 66 9.24 -2.26 5.56
N ASP A 67 9.61 -2.87 4.43
CA ASP A 67 8.91 -4.04 3.87
C ASP A 67 8.78 -5.17 4.90
N GLY A 68 9.80 -5.33 5.74
CA GLY A 68 9.79 -6.29 6.85
C GLY A 68 8.83 -5.94 7.99
N LYS A 69 8.55 -4.66 8.24
CA LYS A 69 7.73 -4.20 9.38
C LYS A 69 6.23 -4.20 9.09
N VAL A 70 5.85 -3.90 7.86
CA VAL A 70 4.45 -3.74 7.45
C VAL A 70 3.82 -5.10 7.13
N CYS A 71 2.55 -5.30 7.48
CA CYS A 71 1.82 -6.55 7.32
C CYS A 71 2.57 -7.75 7.88
N ARG A 72 3.30 -7.57 8.98
CA ARG A 72 4.03 -8.65 9.64
C ARG A 72 3.05 -9.59 10.31
N THR A 73 3.00 -10.85 9.87
CA THR A 73 2.11 -11.85 10.50
C THR A 73 2.56 -12.17 11.92
N LYS A 74 1.60 -12.49 12.80
CA LYS A 74 1.88 -12.70 14.22
C LYS A 74 1.81 -14.17 14.58
N ALA A 75 2.79 -14.60 15.37
CA ALA A 75 2.91 -15.97 15.85
C ALA A 75 1.68 -16.38 16.68
N ASP A 76 1.30 -17.66 16.54
CA ASP A 76 0.41 -18.33 17.47
C ASP A 76 1.15 -18.76 18.76
N SER A 77 0.45 -19.46 19.66
CA SER A 77 1.05 -19.98 20.90
C SER A 77 2.14 -21.03 20.68
N THR A 78 2.25 -21.59 19.46
CA THR A 78 3.26 -22.57 19.06
C THR A 78 4.38 -21.98 18.21
N LYS A 79 4.43 -20.65 18.08
CA LYS A 79 5.40 -19.90 17.27
C LYS A 79 5.28 -20.14 15.77
N LYS A 80 4.08 -20.50 15.29
CA LYS A 80 3.75 -20.61 13.86
C LYS A 80 3.06 -19.35 13.38
N PHE A 81 3.28 -19.00 12.12
CA PHE A 81 2.73 -17.80 11.51
C PHE A 81 1.69 -18.16 10.45
N PRO A 82 0.63 -17.36 10.31
CA PRO A 82 -0.24 -17.45 9.15
C PRO A 82 0.52 -17.33 7.84
N LEU A 83 0.12 -18.12 6.85
CA LEU A 83 0.61 -18.00 5.48
C LEU A 83 -0.35 -17.12 4.68
N TYR A 84 0.19 -16.09 4.00
CA TYR A 84 -0.64 -15.28 3.12
C TYR A 84 -1.20 -16.12 1.97
N SER A 85 -2.49 -15.93 1.70
CA SER A 85 -3.25 -16.60 0.65
C SER A 85 -4.32 -15.63 0.11
N ASP A 86 -5.07 -16.11 -0.86
CA ASP A 86 -6.13 -15.39 -1.52
C ASP A 86 -7.48 -15.41 -0.80
N GLU A 87 -7.59 -16.16 0.28
CA GLU A 87 -8.76 -16.16 1.18
C GLU A 87 -8.30 -16.51 2.60
N THR A 88 -8.95 -15.91 3.61
CA THR A 88 -8.77 -16.25 5.02
C THR A 88 -9.62 -17.47 5.38
N HIS A 89 -8.95 -18.51 5.86
CA HIS A 89 -9.62 -19.74 6.29
C HIS A 89 -9.88 -19.73 7.80
N THR A 90 -10.70 -20.69 8.26
CA THR A 90 -10.90 -20.93 9.69
C THR A 90 -9.55 -21.27 10.33
N LYS A 91 -9.15 -20.52 11.36
CA LYS A 91 -7.94 -20.80 12.12
C LYS A 91 -8.14 -22.08 12.92
N SER A 92 -7.76 -23.21 12.34
CA SER A 92 -7.81 -24.54 12.96
C SER A 92 -6.44 -25.21 12.79
N GLY A 93 -6.19 -26.32 13.49
CA GLY A 93 -4.86 -26.95 13.54
C GLY A 93 -4.25 -27.37 12.19
N THR A 94 -5.03 -27.37 11.12
CA THR A 94 -4.60 -27.70 9.75
C THR A 94 -4.59 -26.51 8.79
N GLU A 95 -5.14 -25.35 9.19
CA GLU A 95 -5.44 -24.24 8.29
C GLU A 95 -5.00 -22.89 8.90
N GLY A 96 -3.83 -22.43 8.48
CA GLY A 96 -3.21 -21.16 8.92
C GLY A 96 -3.23 -20.08 7.84
N ARG A 97 -4.03 -20.22 6.79
CA ARG A 97 -4.02 -19.27 5.65
C ARG A 97 -4.83 -18.02 5.93
N THR A 98 -4.28 -16.87 5.57
CA THR A 98 -4.92 -15.56 5.76
C THR A 98 -4.81 -14.67 4.53
N SER A 99 -5.85 -13.86 4.29
CA SER A 99 -5.83 -12.76 3.33
C SER A 99 -5.87 -11.39 4.01
N LEU A 100 -5.71 -11.36 5.34
CA LEU A 100 -5.71 -10.15 6.15
C LEU A 100 -4.27 -9.73 6.48
N CYS A 101 -3.88 -8.50 6.12
CA CYS A 101 -2.60 -7.92 6.48
C CYS A 101 -2.36 -7.94 8.00
N GLY A 102 -1.20 -8.44 8.43
CA GLY A 102 -0.78 -8.48 9.82
C GLY A 102 -1.58 -9.44 10.71
N ASP A 103 -2.30 -10.39 10.12
CA ASP A 103 -3.19 -11.28 10.86
C ASP A 103 -2.43 -12.15 11.88
N ASN A 104 -3.15 -12.54 12.92
CA ASN A 104 -2.65 -13.43 13.97
C ASN A 104 -2.93 -14.89 13.63
N GLY A 105 -2.01 -15.79 14.01
CA GLY A 105 -2.21 -17.23 13.94
C GLY A 105 -3.19 -17.77 14.98
N GLY A 106 -4.24 -17.05 15.37
CA GLY A 106 -5.04 -17.19 16.60
C GLY A 106 -5.63 -18.56 17.01
N SER A 107 -5.25 -19.68 16.41
CA SER A 107 -5.52 -21.04 16.88
C SER A 107 -4.25 -21.89 16.77
N ILE A 108 -4.05 -22.87 17.65
CA ILE A 108 -2.87 -23.75 17.67
C ILE A 108 -2.73 -24.40 16.28
N ILE A 109 -1.74 -23.98 15.50
CA ILE A 109 -1.38 -24.61 14.23
C ILE A 109 -0.55 -25.86 14.58
N THR A 110 -1.23 -26.99 14.78
CA THR A 110 -0.63 -28.22 15.30
C THR A 110 0.24 -28.97 14.30
N THR A 111 0.19 -28.60 13.03
CA THR A 111 0.86 -29.35 11.96
C THR A 111 1.81 -28.44 11.21
N GLY A 112 3.06 -28.88 11.02
CA GLY A 112 4.00 -28.32 10.05
C GLY A 112 3.57 -28.58 8.60
N GLY A 113 2.29 -28.32 8.31
CA GLY A 113 1.68 -28.51 7.00
C GLY A 113 1.83 -27.27 6.12
N THR A 114 1.62 -27.46 4.82
CA THR A 114 1.73 -26.49 3.71
C THR A 114 0.95 -25.18 3.86
N ASN A 115 0.14 -25.03 4.92
CA ASN A 115 -0.81 -23.94 5.12
C ASN A 115 -0.39 -22.94 6.21
N ALA A 116 0.81 -23.10 6.78
CA ALA A 116 1.38 -22.20 7.78
C ALA A 116 2.88 -22.00 7.55
N SER A 117 3.44 -20.93 8.09
CA SER A 117 4.84 -20.56 7.93
C SER A 117 5.61 -20.71 9.25
N GLU A 118 6.86 -21.17 9.15
CA GLU A 118 7.83 -21.21 10.26
C GLU A 118 8.40 -19.83 10.58
N THR A 119 8.28 -18.89 9.64
CA THR A 119 8.77 -17.51 9.77
C THR A 119 7.65 -16.53 9.49
N GLU A 120 7.78 -15.33 10.05
CA GLU A 120 6.90 -14.20 9.75
C GLU A 120 6.80 -14.00 8.22
N GLN A 121 5.59 -13.69 7.78
CA GLN A 121 5.34 -13.16 6.44
C GLN A 121 5.23 -11.66 6.55
N VAL A 122 5.68 -10.94 5.54
CA VAL A 122 5.75 -9.46 5.57
C VAL A 122 5.09 -8.86 4.34
N PHE A 123 5.26 -7.55 4.11
CA PHE A 123 4.48 -6.82 3.12
C PHE A 123 4.58 -7.41 1.71
N ARG A 124 5.79 -7.68 1.19
CA ARG A 124 5.95 -8.37 -0.10
C ARG A 124 5.21 -9.71 -0.22
N ASP A 125 5.07 -10.46 0.88
CA ASP A 125 4.42 -11.78 0.87
C ASP A 125 2.91 -11.61 0.79
N PHE A 126 2.36 -10.63 1.52
CA PHE A 126 0.97 -10.18 1.38
C PHE A 126 0.67 -9.76 -0.06
N ILE A 127 1.52 -8.93 -0.66
CA ILE A 127 1.33 -8.46 -2.03
C ILE A 127 1.33 -9.61 -3.03
N ARG A 128 2.30 -10.53 -2.92
CA ARG A 128 2.44 -11.68 -3.82
C ARG A 128 1.25 -12.65 -3.70
N ALA A 129 0.92 -13.07 -2.49
CA ALA A 129 -0.01 -14.17 -2.29
C ALA A 129 -1.47 -13.72 -2.17
N THR A 130 -1.71 -12.59 -1.51
CA THR A 130 -3.04 -12.06 -1.22
C THR A 130 -3.55 -11.12 -2.32
N LEU A 131 -2.70 -10.21 -2.80
CA LEU A 131 -3.00 -9.30 -3.91
C LEU A 131 -2.62 -9.85 -5.29
N LYS A 132 -2.15 -11.10 -5.37
CA LYS A 132 -1.73 -11.79 -6.62
C LYS A 132 -0.60 -11.09 -7.40
N GLY A 133 0.03 -10.08 -6.79
CA GLY A 133 1.09 -9.28 -7.43
C GLY A 133 0.61 -8.28 -8.48
N ASP A 134 -0.70 -8.21 -8.76
CA ASP A 134 -1.33 -7.25 -9.67
C ASP A 134 -2.43 -6.41 -8.98
N GLY A 135 -2.83 -6.77 -7.76
CA GLY A 135 -3.82 -6.04 -6.99
C GLY A 135 -5.26 -6.39 -7.36
N SER A 136 -5.47 -7.45 -8.15
CA SER A 136 -6.78 -7.88 -8.64
C SER A 136 -7.69 -8.47 -7.56
N LYS A 137 -7.13 -8.83 -6.40
CA LYS A 137 -7.86 -9.50 -5.31
C LYS A 137 -7.48 -8.92 -3.95
N ASN A 138 -8.43 -9.00 -3.01
CA ASN A 138 -8.25 -8.71 -1.60
C ASN A 138 -7.81 -7.28 -1.23
N TRP A 139 -7.97 -6.32 -2.14
CA TRP A 139 -7.79 -4.90 -1.85
C TRP A 139 -9.08 -4.13 -2.15
N PRO A 140 -9.54 -3.22 -1.25
CA PRO A 140 -9.00 -2.86 0.07
C PRO A 140 -9.46 -3.80 1.20
N LYS A 141 -10.12 -4.90 0.85
CA LYS A 141 -10.83 -5.80 1.77
C LYS A 141 -10.34 -7.24 1.61
N SER A 142 -10.10 -7.94 2.71
CA SER A 142 -9.79 -9.37 2.75
C SER A 142 -11.00 -10.23 2.31
N SER A 143 -10.75 -11.52 2.03
CA SER A 143 -11.79 -12.48 1.67
C SER A 143 -11.89 -13.60 2.71
N GLY A 144 -13.04 -14.28 2.75
CA GLY A 144 -13.25 -15.45 3.61
C GLY A 144 -13.66 -15.12 5.03
N LYS A 145 -13.19 -15.92 5.98
CA LYS A 145 -13.63 -15.86 7.38
C LYS A 145 -13.12 -14.60 8.08
N GLY A 146 -14.03 -13.89 8.73
CA GLY A 146 -13.71 -12.70 9.51
C GLY A 146 -13.47 -11.44 8.67
N ALA A 147 -13.70 -11.49 7.36
CA ALA A 147 -13.53 -10.33 6.48
C ALA A 147 -14.51 -9.21 6.86
N THR A 148 -13.97 -8.01 7.13
CA THR A 148 -14.77 -6.82 7.46
C THR A 148 -14.47 -5.70 6.49
N ASN A 149 -15.29 -4.64 6.47
CA ASN A 149 -15.14 -3.61 5.45
C ASN A 149 -13.80 -2.86 5.58
N ASN A 150 -13.05 -2.81 4.48
CA ASN A 150 -11.75 -2.15 4.33
C ASN A 150 -10.70 -2.59 5.37
N ASP A 151 -10.76 -3.84 5.82
CA ASP A 151 -9.86 -4.36 6.86
C ASP A 151 -8.38 -4.36 6.45
N ASN A 152 -8.07 -4.71 5.20
CA ASN A 152 -6.69 -4.64 4.69
C ASN A 152 -6.18 -3.20 4.61
N ALA A 153 -6.97 -2.26 4.11
CA ALA A 153 -6.58 -0.84 4.10
C ALA A 153 -6.34 -0.29 5.52
N LYS A 154 -7.19 -0.65 6.49
CA LYS A 154 -7.02 -0.28 7.91
C LYS A 154 -5.78 -0.92 8.53
N ALA A 155 -5.52 -2.19 8.24
CA ALA A 155 -4.35 -2.89 8.75
C ALA A 155 -3.04 -2.28 8.20
N VAL A 156 -2.97 -2.02 6.90
CA VAL A 156 -1.81 -1.33 6.29
C VAL A 156 -1.63 0.06 6.90
N ALA A 157 -2.70 0.87 6.97
CA ALA A 157 -2.64 2.22 7.56
C ALA A 157 -2.10 2.19 8.99
N LYS A 158 -2.59 1.24 9.79
CA LYS A 158 -2.15 1.05 11.17
C LYS A 158 -0.66 0.75 11.25
N ASP A 159 -0.16 -0.19 10.45
CA ASP A 159 1.25 -0.55 10.48
C ASP A 159 2.14 0.61 10.01
N LEU A 160 1.73 1.35 8.97
CA LEU A 160 2.45 2.54 8.50
C LEU A 160 2.56 3.65 9.56
N VAL A 161 1.56 3.76 10.45
CA VAL A 161 1.54 4.78 11.50
C VAL A 161 2.17 4.29 12.81
N GLN A 162 2.05 3.01 13.15
CA GLN A 162 2.42 2.51 14.49
C GLN A 162 3.74 1.74 14.53
N GLU A 163 4.10 1.04 13.45
CA GLU A 163 5.28 0.18 13.43
C GLU A 163 6.53 0.90 12.88
N LEU A 164 6.33 2.07 12.27
CA LEU A 164 7.39 2.89 11.68
C LEU A 164 7.80 4.05 12.59
N ASN A 165 9.10 4.35 12.58
CA ASN A 165 9.60 5.58 13.22
C ASN A 165 9.34 6.82 12.34
N HIS A 166 9.71 8.00 12.83
CA HIS A 166 9.43 9.26 12.12
C HIS A 166 10.13 9.35 10.74
N ASP A 167 11.39 8.94 10.63
CA ASP A 167 12.13 8.98 9.37
C ASP A 167 11.56 7.97 8.36
N GLU A 168 11.22 6.77 8.83
CA GLU A 168 10.57 5.72 8.02
C GLU A 168 9.20 6.17 7.49
N LYS A 169 8.43 6.88 8.30
CA LYS A 169 7.15 7.48 7.88
C LYS A 169 7.36 8.49 6.75
N THR A 170 8.36 9.36 6.87
CA THR A 170 8.70 10.34 5.83
C THR A 170 9.09 9.65 4.53
N ILE A 171 9.87 8.57 4.59
CA ILE A 171 10.23 7.77 3.41
C ILE A 171 8.98 7.16 2.77
N VAL A 172 8.12 6.50 3.56
CA VAL A 172 6.89 5.89 3.05
C VAL A 172 5.94 6.92 2.45
N ALA A 173 5.78 8.07 3.10
CA ALA A 173 4.97 9.18 2.61
C ALA A 173 5.44 9.64 1.23
N GLY A 174 6.76 9.81 1.04
CA GLY A 174 7.34 10.15 -0.25
C GLY A 174 7.14 9.07 -1.32
N LEU A 175 7.26 7.79 -0.94
CA LEU A 175 7.00 6.67 -1.86
C LEU A 175 5.53 6.58 -2.27
N LEU A 176 4.59 6.73 -1.32
CA LEU A 176 3.14 6.74 -1.60
C LEU A 176 2.80 7.85 -2.59
N ALA A 177 3.25 9.07 -2.32
CA ALA A 177 3.00 10.21 -3.19
C ALA A 177 3.50 9.94 -4.62
N LYS A 178 4.76 9.50 -4.74
CA LYS A 178 5.35 9.18 -6.06
C LYS A 178 4.62 8.07 -6.81
N THR A 179 4.08 7.07 -6.11
CA THR A 179 3.37 5.96 -6.77
C THR A 179 1.94 6.28 -7.15
N ILE A 180 1.26 7.15 -6.38
CA ILE A 180 -0.17 7.44 -6.58
C ILE A 180 -0.38 8.65 -7.49
N GLU A 181 0.56 9.59 -7.57
CA GLU A 181 0.50 10.72 -8.51
C GLU A 181 0.60 10.32 -9.98
N GLY A 182 0.88 9.04 -10.29
CA GLY A 182 1.09 8.58 -11.65
C GLY A 182 2.47 9.03 -12.15
N GLY A 183 3.45 8.15 -11.99
CA GLY A 183 4.76 8.32 -12.62
C GLY A 183 4.69 8.14 -14.15
N GLU A 184 4.01 9.03 -14.87
CA GLU A 184 4.34 9.25 -16.28
C GLU A 184 5.60 10.11 -16.36
N VAL A 185 6.76 9.48 -16.13
CA VAL A 185 7.99 9.73 -16.90
C VAL A 185 8.78 8.41 -16.97
N VAL A 186 8.34 7.51 -17.86
CA VAL A 186 9.27 6.58 -18.51
C VAL A 186 9.46 7.06 -19.94
N GLU A 187 10.02 8.25 -20.12
CA GLU A 187 10.93 8.49 -21.23
C GLU A 187 12.34 8.47 -20.63
N ILE A 188 12.94 7.28 -20.57
CA ILE A 188 14.37 7.14 -20.31
C ILE A 188 15.09 7.73 -21.53
N ARG A 189 15.31 9.04 -21.53
CA ARG A 189 16.44 9.63 -22.26
C ARG A 189 17.53 9.81 -21.22
N ALA A 190 18.62 9.06 -21.38
CA ALA A 190 19.79 9.07 -20.52
C ALA A 190 20.12 10.49 -20.03
N VAL A 191 19.97 10.76 -18.73
CA VAL A 191 20.43 12.02 -18.13
C VAL A 191 21.81 11.78 -17.53
N SER A 192 22.78 12.40 -18.18
CA SER A 192 24.18 12.51 -17.75
C SER A 192 24.27 13.30 -16.43
N SER A 193 24.77 12.62 -15.40
CA SER A 193 25.50 13.03 -14.17
C SER A 193 25.70 14.50 -13.74
N THR A 194 24.74 15.42 -13.87
CA THR A 194 24.86 16.76 -13.25
C THR A 194 23.51 17.37 -12.83
N SER A 195 22.90 16.90 -11.73
CA SER A 195 21.93 17.71 -10.96
C SER A 195 21.46 17.03 -9.66
N VAL A 196 22.40 16.71 -8.78
CA VAL A 196 22.09 16.46 -7.35
C VAL A 196 22.01 17.81 -6.64
N MET A 197 20.97 18.60 -6.91
CA MET A 197 20.75 19.91 -6.25
C MET A 197 19.27 20.24 -5.96
N ALA A 198 18.36 19.26 -6.06
CA ALA A 198 16.93 19.51 -5.84
C ALA A 198 16.35 18.86 -4.57
N LEU A 199 17.15 18.12 -3.79
CA LEU A 199 16.68 17.51 -2.54
C LEU A 199 16.98 18.36 -1.29
N GLU A 200 17.86 19.36 -1.39
CA GLU A 200 18.23 20.23 -0.24
C GLU A 200 17.31 21.45 -0.05
N LEU A 201 16.40 21.75 -0.98
CA LEU A 201 15.53 22.93 -0.85
C LEU A 201 14.20 22.66 -0.13
N TRP A 202 13.80 21.40 0.05
CA TRP A 202 12.54 21.09 0.73
C TRP A 202 12.65 21.06 2.26
N VAL A 203 13.87 20.87 2.79
CA VAL A 203 14.12 20.86 4.24
C VAL A 203 14.12 22.29 4.83
N CYS A 204 14.27 23.32 4.01
CA CYS A 204 14.33 24.72 4.47
C CYS A 204 12.97 25.45 4.58
N TRP A 205 11.83 24.79 4.35
CA TRP A 205 10.51 25.43 4.49
C TRP A 205 9.64 24.88 5.63
N LEU A 206 10.25 24.12 6.55
CA LEU A 206 9.59 23.57 7.74
C LEU A 206 10.31 23.91 9.06
N LEU A 207 11.13 24.97 9.07
CA LEU A 207 11.61 25.64 10.29
C LEU A 207 11.13 27.09 10.32
#